data_AF-A0A923WTK9-F1
#
_entry.id   AF-A0A923WTK9-F1
#
_cell.length_a   1.000
_cell.length_b   1.000
_cell.length_c   1.000
_cell.angle_alpha   90.00
_cell.angle_beta   90.00
_cell.angle_gamma   90.00
#
_symmetry.space_group_name_H-M   'P 1'
#
loop_
_entity.id
_entity.type
_entity.pdbx_description
1 polymer ?
#
loop_
_entity_poly.entity_id
_entity_poly.type
_entity_poly.pdbx_seq_one_letter_code
_entity_poly.pdbx_strand_id
1 'polypeptide(L)' 'MTDFKASLRKAVTRSGKKSKIVCEGGLGWDHPQLVQFPEGQYLKMIMSSVE' A
#
# COMPACT_ATOMS: atom_id res chain seq x y z
N MET A 1 5.27 -3.87 3.45
CA MET A 1 4.32 -2.72 3.35
C MET A 1 5.01 -1.37 3.57
N THR A 2 5.93 -1.27 4.53
CA THR A 2 6.64 -0.04 4.90
C THR A 2 7.29 0.70 3.72
N ASP A 3 8.04 -0.01 2.87
CA ASP A 3 8.75 0.62 1.74
C ASP A 3 7.79 1.18 0.69
N PHE A 4 6.65 0.51 0.48
CA PHE A 4 5.64 0.96 -0.47
C PHE A 4 4.98 2.27 0.00
N LYS A 5 4.61 2.36 1.27
CA LYS A 5 4.10 3.60 1.88
C LYS A 5 5.13 4.72 1.86
N ALA A 6 6.40 4.41 2.12
CA ALA A 6 7.47 5.41 2.09
C ALA A 6 7.66 5.99 0.68
N SER A 7 7.62 5.14 -0.35
CA SER A 7 7.68 5.58 -1.75
C SER A 7 6.49 6.44 -2.14
N LEU A 8 5.27 6.06 -1.73
CA LEU A 8 4.07 6.88 -1.97
C LEU A 8 4.17 8.25 -1.30
N ARG A 9 4.61 8.32 -0.02
CA ARG A 9 4.81 9.58 0.69
C ARG A 9 5.80 10.49 -0.04
N LYS A 10 6.93 9.95 -0.51
CA LYS A 10 7.91 10.71 -1.30
C LYS A 10 7.29 11.29 -2.56
N ALA A 11 6.47 10.52 -3.28
CA ALA A 11 5.79 10.98 -4.49
C ALA A 11 4.78 12.11 -4.20
N VAL A 12 3.99 11.97 -3.14
CA VAL A 12 3.03 13.00 -2.70
C VAL A 12 3.76 14.29 -2.32
N THR A 13 4.81 14.21 -1.50
CA THR A 13 5.64 15.37 -1.13
C THR A 13 6.24 16.05 -2.36
N ARG A 14 6.79 15.28 -3.30
CA ARG A 14 7.36 15.82 -4.55
C ARG A 14 6.31 16.49 -5.43
N SER A 15 5.07 16.01 -5.41
CA SER A 15 3.97 16.58 -6.20
C SER A 15 3.45 17.92 -5.65
N GLY A 16 3.82 18.29 -4.42
CA GLY A 16 3.29 19.48 -3.74
C GLY A 16 1.82 19.39 -3.35
N LYS A 17 1.17 18.23 -3.58
CA LYS A 17 -0.23 17.99 -3.22
C LYS A 17 -0.36 17.44 -1.81
N LYS A 18 -1.54 17.59 -1.24
CA LYS A 18 -1.94 16.87 -0.03
C LYS A 18 -2.69 15.60 -0.46
N SER A 19 -2.48 14.52 0.28
CA SER A 19 -3.23 13.29 0.07
C SER A 19 -3.46 12.58 1.39
N LYS A 20 -4.62 11.95 1.52
CA LYS A 20 -4.98 11.12 2.66
C LYS A 20 -5.19 9.68 2.21
N ILE A 21 -4.56 8.72 2.90
CA ILE A 21 -4.82 7.30 2.67
C ILE A 21 -6.23 7.00 3.17
N VAL A 22 -7.06 6.42 2.29
CA VAL A 22 -8.46 6.06 2.57
C VAL A 22 -8.58 4.57 2.86
N CYS A 23 -7.84 3.74 2.13
CA CYS A 23 -7.90 2.29 2.29
C CYS A 23 -6.53 1.66 1.99
N GLU A 24 -6.26 0.55 2.66
CA GLU A 24 -5.14 -0.33 2.38
C GLU A 24 -5.68 -1.71 2.08
N GLY A 25 -5.09 -2.37 1.09
CA GLY A 25 -5.48 -3.73 0.73
C GLY A 25 -4.30 -4.56 0.28
N GLY A 26 -4.62 -5.79 -0.10
CA GLY A 26 -3.65 -6.77 -0.54
C GLY A 26 -4.34 -7.89 -1.30
N LEU A 27 -3.97 -9.12 -0.99
CA LEU A 27 -4.51 -10.32 -1.62
C LEU A 27 -6.03 -10.46 -1.40
N GLY A 28 -6.71 -11.03 -2.39
CA GLY A 28 -8.12 -11.41 -2.32
C GLY A 28 -8.33 -12.65 -1.45
N TRP A 29 -9.59 -12.97 -1.19
CA TRP A 29 -9.97 -14.14 -0.38
C TRP A 29 -9.54 -15.48 -1.01
N ASP A 30 -9.38 -15.50 -2.34
CA ASP A 30 -8.91 -16.62 -3.15
C ASP A 30 -7.39 -16.81 -3.10
N HIS A 31 -6.66 -15.88 -2.48
CA HIS A 31 -5.20 -15.90 -2.32
C HIS A 31 -4.83 -15.86 -0.83
N PRO A 32 -4.98 -16.98 -0.10
CA PRO A 32 -4.75 -17.02 1.34
C PRO A 32 -3.30 -16.76 1.67
N GLN A 33 -3.10 -16.08 2.80
CA GLN A 33 -1.77 -15.77 3.29
C GLN A 33 -1.35 -16.77 4.37
N LEU A 34 -0.15 -17.33 4.21
CA LEU A 34 0.46 -18.21 5.20
C LEU A 34 1.43 -17.42 6.08
N VAL A 35 1.23 -17.41 7.39
CA VAL A 35 2.11 -16.70 8.35
C VAL A 35 3.55 -17.22 8.30
N GLN A 36 3.72 -18.51 8.02
CA GLN A 36 5.01 -19.19 7.91
C GLN A 36 5.76 -18.88 6.61
N PHE A 37 5.08 -18.27 5.62
CA PHE A 37 5.65 -17.94 4.31
C PHE A 37 5.37 -16.46 3.99
N PRO A 38 6.07 -15.53 4.65
CA PRO A 38 5.87 -14.09 4.47
C PRO A 38 6.08 -13.63 3.02
N GLU A 39 6.88 -14.35 2.24
CA GLU A 39 7.13 -14.11 0.81
C GLU A 39 5.83 -14.19 -0.02
N GLY A 40 4.83 -14.92 0.46
CA GLY A 40 3.50 -14.97 -0.15
C GLY A 40 2.77 -13.64 -0.14
N GLN A 41 3.15 -12.66 0.70
CA GLN A 41 2.60 -11.31 0.71
C GLN A 41 3.24 -10.39 -0.35
N TYR A 42 2.97 -10.66 -1.62
CA TYR A 42 3.56 -9.86 -2.71
C TYR A 42 2.72 -8.63 -3.08
N LEU A 43 1.40 -8.74 -3.09
CA LEU A 43 0.49 -7.67 -3.54
C LEU A 43 0.27 -6.62 -2.43
N LYS A 44 0.46 -5.34 -2.78
CA LYS A 44 0.27 -4.19 -1.88
C LYS A 44 -0.63 -3.17 -2.59
N MET A 45 -1.72 -2.76 -1.95
CA MET A 45 -2.65 -1.78 -2.48
C MET A 45 -2.86 -0.64 -1.49
N ILE A 46 -2.86 0.59 -1.98
CA ILE A 46 -3.20 1.79 -1.22
C ILE A 46 -4.14 2.63 -2.08
N MET A 47 -5.29 2.99 -1.52
CA MET A 47 -6.18 3.99 -2.09
C MET A 47 -5.98 5.31 -1.35
N SER A 48 -5.69 6.37 -2.09
CA SER A 48 -5.49 7.71 -1.55
C SER A 48 -6.43 8.71 -2.20
N SER A 49 -7.06 9.55 -1.38
CA SER A 49 -7.76 10.75 -1.83
C SER A 49 -6.75 11.88 -1.94
N VAL A 50 -6.77 12.60 -3.05
CA VAL A 50 -5.95 13.81 -3.26
C VAL A 50 -6.81 15.03 -2.92
N GLU A 51 -6.23 15.97 -2.18
CA GLU A 51 -6.82 17.27 -1.84
C GLU A 51 -6.22 18.38 -2.71
#